data_AF-A0AA87ZJT7-F1
#
_entry.id   AF-A0AA87ZJT7-F1
#
_cell.length_a   1.000
_cell.length_b   1.000
_cell.length_c   1.000
_cell.angle_alpha   90.00
_cell.angle_beta   90.00
_cell.angle_gamma   90.00
#
_symmetry.space_group_name_H-M   'P 1'
#
loop_
_entity.id
_entity.type
_entity.pdbx_description
1 polymer ?
#
loop_
_entity_poly.entity_id
_entity_poly.type
_entity_poly.pdbx_seq_one_letter_code
_entity_poly.pdbx_strand_id
1 'polypeptide(L)'
;MDTASRHSYRYRKPASGLTGLAHFFGILAIILMLVWLLHFRGSIEYDSQDPASVFNVHPFLMFVGFIFLSGQGICAVFKYHNMVKIDHMYSLHSWIGLGTFCLYILQWLIGFGVFMGGATEPTRFSMLGWHMAGGRALLFMSTCAALTGLMEKFHFLKLGLHSNEARLINVTGLSILLFGVFVDLSVVLGRYIYIKQGI
;
A
#
# COMPACT_ATOMS: atom_id res chain seq x y z
N MET A 1 38.24 -26.44 3.41
CA MET A 1 37.04 -26.56 4.26
C MET A 1 37.20 -25.55 5.37
N ASP A 2 36.63 -24.36 5.20
CA ASP A 2 36.63 -23.32 6.23
C ASP A 2 35.23 -23.24 6.83
N THR A 3 35.14 -23.56 8.12
CA THR A 3 33.91 -23.53 8.90
C THR A 3 33.51 -22.08 9.11
N ALA A 4 32.62 -21.57 8.26
CA ALA A 4 31.95 -20.30 8.44
C ALA A 4 31.38 -20.22 9.87
N SER A 5 31.92 -19.27 10.64
CA SER A 5 31.40 -18.90 11.95
C SER A 5 29.96 -18.45 11.80
N ARG A 6 29.02 -19.35 12.11
CA ARG A 6 27.60 -18.98 12.29
C ARG A 6 27.54 -18.03 13.48
N HIS A 7 27.61 -16.73 13.22
CA HIS A 7 27.27 -15.71 14.20
C HIS A 7 25.86 -16.02 14.69
N SER A 8 25.77 -16.51 15.92
CA SER A 8 24.51 -16.78 16.61
C SER A 8 23.89 -15.43 16.96
N TYR A 9 23.05 -14.93 16.06
CA TYR A 9 22.26 -13.72 16.29
C TYR A 9 21.32 -13.95 17.47
N ARG A 10 21.75 -13.54 18.68
CA ARG A 10 20.89 -13.51 19.86
C ARG A 10 20.02 -12.25 19.78
N TYR A 11 18.96 -12.32 18.96
CA TYR A 11 17.92 -11.30 18.96
C TYR A 11 17.31 -11.21 20.36
N ARG A 12 17.56 -10.10 21.07
CA ARG A 12 16.87 -9.79 22.32
C ARG A 12 15.38 -9.64 21.95
N LYS A 13 14.48 -10.27 22.70
CA LYS A 13 13.03 -10.37 22.43
C LYS A 13 12.13 -9.18 22.87
N PRO A 14 12.58 -7.96 23.28
CA PRO A 14 11.66 -7.01 23.89
C PRO A 14 10.62 -6.45 22.91
N ALA A 15 10.86 -6.47 21.59
CA ALA A 15 9.90 -6.00 20.59
C ALA A 15 8.75 -6.98 20.29
N SER A 16 8.83 -8.24 20.76
CA SER A 16 7.85 -9.28 20.38
C SER A 16 6.43 -9.00 20.90
N GLY A 17 6.29 -8.41 22.09
CA GLY A 17 4.99 -8.06 22.67
C GLY A 17 4.29 -6.92 21.93
N LEU A 18 5.03 -5.86 21.57
CA LEU A 18 4.50 -4.73 20.80
C LEU A 18 4.07 -5.15 19.39
N THR A 19 4.85 -6.01 18.73
CA THR A 19 4.45 -6.59 17.45
C THR A 19 3.18 -7.44 17.58
N GLY A 20 3.05 -8.24 18.64
CA GLY A 20 1.84 -9.00 18.92
C GLY A 20 0.60 -8.11 19.11
N LEU A 21 0.73 -6.99 19.82
CA LEU A 21 -0.33 -6.01 19.97
C LEU A 21 -0.71 -5.37 18.63
N ALA A 22 0.26 -5.00 17.79
CA ALA A 22 0.02 -4.45 16.47
C ALA A 22 -0.77 -5.44 15.57
N HIS A 23 -0.42 -6.73 15.61
CA HIS A 23 -1.17 -7.77 14.91
C HIS A 23 -2.60 -7.92 15.44
N PHE A 24 -2.76 -7.97 16.76
CA PHE A 24 -4.07 -8.05 17.39
C PHE A 24 -4.99 -6.90 16.95
N PHE A 25 -4.53 -5.64 17.08
CA PHE A 25 -5.32 -4.48 16.69
C PHE A 25 -5.57 -4.41 15.17
N GLY A 26 -4.59 -4.81 14.35
CA GLY A 26 -4.76 -4.87 12.91
C GLY A 26 -5.83 -5.89 12.49
N ILE A 27 -5.79 -7.11 13.05
CA ILE A 27 -6.79 -8.15 12.79
C ILE A 27 -8.16 -7.73 13.32
N LEU A 28 -8.21 -7.18 14.54
CA LEU A 28 -9.45 -6.66 15.11
C LEU A 28 -10.08 -5.60 14.21
N ALA A 29 -9.28 -4.66 13.67
CA ALA A 29 -9.77 -3.65 12.74
C ALA A 29 -10.31 -4.25 11.44
N ILE A 30 -9.66 -5.29 10.86
CA ILE A 30 -10.20 -6.01 9.70
C ILE A 30 -11.56 -6.62 10.02
N ILE A 31 -11.70 -7.30 11.16
CA ILE A 31 -12.97 -7.91 11.59
C ILE A 31 -14.04 -6.84 11.76
N LEU A 32 -13.74 -5.76 12.47
CA LEU A 32 -14.67 -4.66 12.69
C LEU A 32 -15.08 -3.98 11.38
N MET A 33 -14.16 -3.83 10.42
CA MET A 33 -14.47 -3.32 9.09
C MET A 33 -15.40 -4.25 8.32
N LEU A 34 -15.16 -5.56 8.35
CA LEU A 34 -16.03 -6.53 7.71
C LEU A 34 -17.44 -6.51 8.32
N VAL A 35 -17.53 -6.51 9.65
CA VAL A 35 -18.82 -6.39 10.36
C VAL A 35 -19.50 -5.09 9.96
N TRP A 36 -18.78 -3.96 9.97
CA TRP A 36 -19.34 -2.67 9.59
C TRP A 36 -19.88 -2.67 8.15
N LEU A 37 -19.09 -3.14 7.19
CA LEU A 37 -19.44 -3.08 5.78
C LEU A 37 -20.55 -4.09 5.41
N LEU A 38 -20.48 -5.32 5.92
CA LEU A 38 -21.44 -6.38 5.57
C LEU A 38 -22.73 -6.31 6.39
N HIS A 39 -22.68 -5.86 7.65
CA HIS A 39 -23.88 -5.79 8.49
C HIS A 39 -24.60 -4.45 8.36
N PHE A 40 -23.85 -3.34 8.29
CA PHE A 40 -24.44 -2.00 8.33
C PHE A 40 -24.43 -1.26 6.99
N ARG A 41 -23.51 -1.59 6.07
CA ARG A 41 -23.41 -0.93 4.74
C ARG A 41 -23.89 -1.80 3.58
N GLY A 42 -24.39 -3.00 3.85
CA GLY A 42 -24.93 -3.92 2.84
C GLY A 42 -23.91 -4.97 2.40
N SER A 43 -23.17 -4.69 1.33
CA SER A 43 -22.29 -5.68 0.69
C SER A 43 -20.96 -5.06 0.25
N ILE A 44 -20.02 -5.94 -0.11
CA ILE A 44 -18.73 -5.60 -0.72
C ILE A 44 -18.67 -6.36 -2.05
N GLU A 45 -19.10 -5.71 -3.14
CA GLU A 45 -19.23 -6.35 -4.45
C GLU A 45 -18.66 -5.42 -5.52
N TYR A 46 -17.65 -5.90 -6.26
CA TYR A 46 -17.02 -5.10 -7.31
C TYR A 46 -17.92 -4.92 -8.54
N ASP A 47 -18.71 -5.94 -8.87
CA ASP A 47 -19.65 -5.95 -9.99
C ASP A 47 -21.08 -6.04 -9.44
N SER A 48 -21.65 -4.88 -9.12
CA SER A 48 -22.97 -4.75 -8.51
C SER A 48 -23.75 -3.59 -9.13
N GLN A 49 -25.07 -3.72 -9.18
CA GLN A 49 -25.97 -2.65 -9.63
C GLN A 49 -26.17 -1.58 -8.54
N ASP A 50 -25.83 -1.87 -7.28
CA ASP A 50 -25.85 -0.92 -6.18
C ASP A 50 -24.50 -0.18 -6.06
N PRO A 51 -24.44 1.14 -6.32
CA PRO A 51 -23.20 1.89 -6.25
C PRO A 51 -22.56 1.90 -4.85
N ALA A 52 -23.36 1.76 -3.79
CA ALA A 52 -22.83 1.74 -2.41
C ALA A 52 -22.01 0.47 -2.16
N SER A 53 -22.48 -0.68 -2.65
CA SER A 53 -21.76 -1.95 -2.56
C SER A 53 -20.43 -1.93 -3.30
N VAL A 54 -20.38 -1.30 -4.48
CA VAL A 54 -19.13 -1.08 -5.23
C VAL A 54 -18.19 -0.15 -4.46
N PHE A 55 -18.72 0.94 -3.90
CA PHE A 55 -17.93 1.87 -3.09
C PHE A 55 -17.34 1.20 -1.84
N ASN A 56 -18.07 0.32 -1.16
CA ASN A 56 -17.60 -0.37 0.05
C ASN A 56 -16.34 -1.22 -0.16
N VAL A 57 -16.08 -1.67 -1.40
CA VAL A 57 -14.82 -2.34 -1.78
C VAL A 57 -13.62 -1.42 -1.55
N HIS A 58 -13.76 -0.12 -1.82
CA HIS A 58 -12.69 0.85 -1.73
C HIS A 58 -12.09 0.95 -0.31
N PRO A 59 -12.82 1.38 0.75
CA PRO A 59 -12.24 1.54 2.07
C PRO A 59 -11.68 0.22 2.62
N PHE A 60 -12.31 -0.93 2.28
CA PHE A 60 -11.82 -2.25 2.69
C PHE A 60 -10.45 -2.57 2.10
N LEU A 61 -10.30 -2.51 0.78
CA LEU A 61 -9.01 -2.77 0.12
C LEU A 61 -7.96 -1.73 0.49
N MET A 62 -8.37 -0.49 0.69
CA MET A 62 -7.51 0.59 1.16
C MET A 62 -6.91 0.27 2.54
N PHE A 63 -7.71 -0.13 3.51
CA PHE A 63 -7.22 -0.51 4.83
C PHE A 63 -6.33 -1.77 4.78
N VAL A 64 -6.80 -2.84 4.14
CA VAL A 64 -6.08 -4.12 4.11
C VAL A 64 -4.74 -3.97 3.38
N GLY A 65 -4.75 -3.38 2.18
CA GLY A 65 -3.56 -3.24 1.36
C GLY A 65 -2.57 -2.22 1.93
N PHE A 66 -2.99 -0.96 1.96
CA PHE A 66 -2.07 0.15 2.19
C PHE A 66 -1.81 0.48 3.65
N ILE A 67 -2.67 0.06 4.58
CA ILE A 67 -2.43 0.27 6.03
C ILE A 67 -1.87 -1.01 6.64
N PHE A 68 -2.64 -2.10 6.59
CA PHE A 68 -2.26 -3.32 7.27
C PHE A 68 -1.04 -4.00 6.62
N LEU A 69 -1.10 -4.37 5.33
CA LEU A 69 0.00 -5.07 4.67
C LEU A 69 1.25 -4.19 4.52
N SER A 70 1.11 -2.92 4.12
CA SER A 70 2.25 -1.99 4.05
C SER A 70 2.89 -1.76 5.42
N GLY A 71 2.09 -1.60 6.48
CA GLY A 71 2.61 -1.50 7.85
C GLY A 71 3.44 -2.72 8.26
N GLN A 72 2.97 -3.93 7.93
CA GLN A 72 3.74 -5.16 8.15
C GLN A 72 5.05 -5.17 7.35
N GLY A 73 5.04 -4.70 6.11
CA GLY A 73 6.24 -4.58 5.27
C GLY A 73 7.28 -3.65 5.90
N ILE A 74 6.86 -2.49 6.41
CA ILE A 74 7.74 -1.54 7.12
C ILE A 74 8.32 -2.20 8.38
N CYS A 75 7.48 -2.85 9.21
CA CYS A 75 7.99 -3.56 10.38
C CYS A 75 9.02 -4.63 10.02
N ALA A 76 8.80 -5.38 8.92
CA ALA A 76 9.69 -6.43 8.46
C ALA A 76 11.07 -5.87 8.05
N VAL A 77 11.12 -4.78 7.28
CA VAL A 77 12.39 -4.21 6.82
C VAL A 77 13.19 -3.58 7.96
N PHE A 78 12.53 -2.87 8.89
CA PHE A 78 13.20 -2.32 10.08
C PHE A 78 13.75 -3.44 10.97
N LYS A 79 12.98 -4.53 11.15
CA LYS A 79 13.46 -5.72 11.87
C LYS A 79 14.68 -6.33 11.18
N TYR A 80 14.65 -6.46 9.85
CA TYR A 80 15.78 -6.96 9.06
C TYR A 80 17.03 -6.09 9.26
N HIS A 81 16.92 -4.76 9.10
CA HIS A 81 18.04 -3.83 9.29
C HIS A 81 18.67 -3.95 10.68
N ASN A 82 17.84 -4.05 11.73
CA ASN A 82 18.30 -4.26 13.09
C ASN A 82 19.03 -5.61 13.27
N MET A 83 18.56 -6.66 12.60
CA MET A 83 19.21 -7.98 12.64
C MET A 83 20.58 -7.95 11.98
N VAL A 84 20.71 -7.29 10.83
CA VAL A 84 21.97 -7.22 10.08
C VAL A 84 22.85 -6.01 10.44
N LYS A 85 22.40 -5.17 11.39
CA LYS A 85 23.08 -3.97 11.91
C LYS A 85 23.46 -2.96 10.82
N ILE A 86 22.51 -2.66 9.94
CA ILE A 86 22.65 -1.58 8.96
C ILE A 86 21.74 -0.41 9.34
N ASP A 87 22.13 0.79 8.95
CA ASP A 87 21.36 1.99 9.23
C ASP A 87 20.00 1.98 8.51
N HIS A 88 19.05 2.72 9.05
CA HIS A 88 17.73 2.90 8.46
C HIS A 88 17.69 4.17 7.60
N MET A 89 16.72 4.23 6.68
CA MET A 89 16.28 5.49 6.05
C MET A 89 17.37 6.30 5.31
N TYR A 90 18.38 5.64 4.74
CA TYR A 90 19.46 6.33 4.02
C TYR A 90 19.25 6.37 2.49
N SER A 91 18.36 5.56 1.94
CA SER A 91 18.20 5.42 0.49
C SER A 91 16.99 6.18 -0.06
N LEU A 92 17.03 6.58 -1.33
CA LEU A 92 15.90 7.25 -1.97
C LEU A 92 14.64 6.37 -1.97
N HIS A 93 14.79 5.06 -2.17
CA HIS A 93 13.70 4.10 -2.03
C HIS A 93 13.01 4.23 -0.68
N SER A 94 13.79 4.30 0.40
CA SER A 94 13.24 4.39 1.76
C SER A 94 12.49 5.70 1.99
N TRP A 95 12.97 6.83 1.45
CA TRP A 95 12.32 8.13 1.58
C TRP A 95 11.00 8.18 0.81
N ILE A 96 10.99 7.70 -0.43
CA ILE A 96 9.77 7.60 -1.23
C ILE A 96 8.78 6.65 -0.54
N GLY A 97 9.23 5.49 -0.07
CA GLY A 97 8.38 4.49 0.57
C GLY A 97 7.69 5.01 1.83
N LEU A 98 8.47 5.54 2.80
CA LEU A 98 7.90 6.06 4.04
C LEU A 98 7.06 7.33 3.80
N GLY A 99 7.51 8.22 2.91
CA GLY A 99 6.74 9.40 2.51
C GLY A 99 5.38 9.03 1.90
N THR A 100 5.35 8.03 1.01
CA THR A 100 4.10 7.50 0.43
C THR A 100 3.18 6.95 1.52
N PHE A 101 3.71 6.17 2.46
CA PHE A 101 2.92 5.59 3.55
C PHE A 101 2.30 6.67 4.45
N CYS A 102 3.07 7.70 4.83
CA CYS A 102 2.57 8.80 5.65
C CYS A 102 1.49 9.62 4.92
N LEU A 103 1.73 9.97 3.64
CA LEU A 103 0.76 10.69 2.83
C LEU A 103 -0.51 9.85 2.58
N TYR A 104 -0.36 8.54 2.44
CA TYR A 104 -1.48 7.61 2.33
C TYR A 104 -2.36 7.62 3.59
N ILE A 105 -1.77 7.56 4.78
CA ILE A 105 -2.52 7.66 6.05
C ILE A 105 -3.33 8.96 6.10
N LEU A 106 -2.70 10.08 5.73
CA LEU A 106 -3.38 11.38 5.68
C LEU A 106 -4.55 11.36 4.68
N GLN A 107 -4.31 10.87 3.46
CA GLN A 107 -5.31 10.73 2.42
C GLN A 107 -6.49 9.86 2.87
N TRP A 108 -6.21 8.75 3.55
CA TRP A 108 -7.20 7.81 4.05
C TRP A 108 -8.06 8.43 5.16
N LEU A 109 -7.45 9.10 6.13
CA LEU A 109 -8.18 9.77 7.22
C LEU A 109 -9.08 10.90 6.71
N ILE A 110 -8.57 11.73 5.79
CA ILE A 110 -9.36 12.80 5.16
C ILE A 110 -10.51 12.20 4.34
N GLY A 111 -10.24 11.19 3.51
CA GLY A 111 -11.25 10.54 2.69
C GLY A 111 -12.35 9.90 3.53
N PHE A 112 -11.98 9.17 4.58
CA PHE A 112 -12.92 8.57 5.51
C PHE A 112 -13.79 9.63 6.20
N GLY A 113 -13.17 10.68 6.75
CA GLY A 113 -13.90 11.76 7.43
C GLY A 113 -14.87 12.51 6.52
N VAL A 114 -14.46 12.83 5.29
CA VAL A 114 -15.28 13.63 4.35
C VAL A 114 -16.37 12.78 3.69
N PHE A 115 -16.01 11.62 3.12
CA PHE A 115 -16.94 10.84 2.29
C PHE A 115 -17.76 9.82 3.10
N MET A 116 -17.25 9.35 4.24
CA MET A 116 -17.97 8.40 5.11
C MET A 116 -18.45 9.00 6.43
N GLY A 117 -17.78 10.05 6.93
CA GLY A 117 -18.06 10.72 8.21
C GLY A 117 -19.18 11.76 8.19
N GLY A 118 -19.92 11.90 7.09
CA GLY A 118 -21.11 12.76 7.02
C GLY A 118 -20.83 14.25 6.77
N ALA A 119 -19.71 14.61 6.12
CA ALA A 119 -19.47 16.00 5.72
C ALA A 119 -20.57 16.54 4.80
N THR A 120 -20.75 17.86 4.79
CA THR A 120 -21.76 18.53 3.96
C THR A 120 -21.44 18.35 2.47
N GLU A 121 -22.48 18.40 1.63
CA GLU A 121 -22.35 18.28 0.18
C GLU A 121 -21.32 19.28 -0.41
N PRO A 122 -21.33 20.58 -0.07
CA PRO A 122 -20.31 21.52 -0.58
C PRO A 122 -18.88 21.12 -0.26
N THR A 123 -18.63 20.60 0.95
CA THR A 123 -17.31 20.10 1.35
C THR A 123 -16.91 18.86 0.55
N ARG A 124 -17.83 17.91 0.35
CA ARG A 124 -17.58 16.72 -0.47
C ARG A 124 -17.24 17.08 -1.90
N PHE A 125 -18.01 17.97 -2.52
CA PHE A 125 -17.76 18.43 -3.88
C PHE A 125 -16.40 19.12 -4.02
N SER A 126 -16.02 19.99 -3.07
CA SER A 126 -14.72 20.67 -3.09
C SER A 126 -13.54 19.70 -2.92
N MET A 127 -13.70 18.68 -2.07
CA MET A 127 -12.64 17.72 -1.76
C MET A 127 -12.52 16.57 -2.75
N LEU A 128 -13.56 16.28 -3.54
CA LEU A 128 -13.59 15.14 -4.46
C LEU A 128 -12.40 15.16 -5.45
N GLY A 129 -12.14 16.31 -6.07
CA GLY A 129 -11.02 16.47 -7.01
C GLY A 129 -9.65 16.21 -6.35
N TRP A 130 -9.44 16.79 -5.16
CA TRP A 130 -8.20 16.60 -4.39
C TRP A 130 -8.02 15.15 -3.93
N HIS A 131 -9.11 14.50 -3.53
CA HIS A 131 -9.06 13.10 -3.11
C HIS A 131 -8.69 12.18 -4.29
N MET A 132 -9.30 12.38 -5.46
CA MET A 132 -8.95 11.59 -6.65
C MET A 132 -7.51 11.85 -7.11
N ALA A 133 -7.09 13.11 -7.19
CA ALA A 133 -5.74 13.47 -7.61
C ALA A 133 -4.67 12.93 -6.64
N GLY A 134 -4.89 13.08 -5.33
CA GLY A 134 -4.01 12.56 -4.29
C GLY A 134 -3.88 11.03 -4.33
N GLY A 135 -5.00 10.31 -4.51
CA GLY A 135 -4.98 8.85 -4.66
C GLY A 135 -4.16 8.37 -5.86
N ARG A 136 -4.29 9.05 -7.00
CA ARG A 136 -3.50 8.75 -8.21
C ARG A 136 -2.01 9.05 -8.02
N ALA A 137 -1.68 10.18 -7.39
CA ALA A 137 -0.29 10.51 -7.06
C ALA A 137 0.34 9.44 -6.16
N LEU A 138 -0.38 8.97 -5.14
CA LEU A 138 0.07 7.90 -4.25
C LEU A 138 0.29 6.56 -4.98
N LEU A 139 -0.56 6.23 -5.96
CA LEU A 139 -0.34 5.06 -6.83
C LEU A 139 1.02 5.15 -7.55
N PHE A 140 1.35 6.30 -8.15
CA PHE A 140 2.64 6.49 -8.81
C PHE A 140 3.81 6.49 -7.82
N MET A 141 3.68 7.14 -6.66
CA MET A 141 4.74 7.12 -5.64
C MET A 141 5.00 5.69 -5.13
N SER A 142 3.96 4.88 -4.92
CA SER A 142 4.10 3.47 -4.54
C SER A 142 4.75 2.63 -5.64
N THR A 143 4.44 2.91 -6.91
CA THR A 143 5.09 2.29 -8.08
C THR A 143 6.57 2.63 -8.11
N CYS A 144 6.93 3.91 -7.94
CA CYS A 144 8.32 4.35 -7.86
C CYS A 144 9.06 3.72 -6.68
N ALA A 145 8.41 3.61 -5.51
CA ALA A 145 8.99 2.92 -4.34
C ALA A 145 9.28 1.45 -4.66
N ALA A 146 8.34 0.73 -5.27
CA ALA A 146 8.54 -0.67 -5.66
C ALA A 146 9.68 -0.83 -6.67
N LEU A 147 9.72 -0.01 -7.72
CA LEU A 147 10.76 -0.08 -8.77
C LEU A 147 12.16 0.25 -8.22
N THR A 148 12.28 1.30 -7.41
CA THR A 148 13.56 1.66 -6.78
C THR A 148 14.02 0.59 -5.78
N GLY A 149 13.10 -0.05 -5.05
CA GLY A 149 13.42 -1.15 -4.14
C GLY A 149 13.91 -2.40 -4.86
N LEU A 150 13.28 -2.75 -6.00
CA LEU A 150 13.76 -3.84 -6.86
C LEU A 150 15.16 -3.56 -7.40
N MET A 151 15.43 -2.33 -7.82
CA MET A 151 16.75 -1.91 -8.31
C MET A 151 17.82 -1.95 -7.22
N GLU A 152 17.52 -1.44 -6.01
CA GLU A 152 18.41 -1.55 -4.86
C GLU A 152 18.71 -3.02 -4.54
N LYS A 153 17.69 -3.89 -4.58
CA LYS A 153 17.86 -5.29 -4.26
C LYS A 153 18.68 -6.05 -5.30
N PHE A 154 18.46 -5.76 -6.59
CA PHE A 154 19.29 -6.27 -7.68
C PHE A 154 20.77 -5.93 -7.45
N HIS A 155 21.07 -4.68 -7.08
CA HIS A 155 22.43 -4.24 -6.83
C HIS A 155 23.04 -4.91 -5.59
N PHE A 156 22.32 -4.96 -4.47
CA PHE A 156 22.80 -5.58 -3.24
C PHE A 156 23.05 -7.08 -3.36
N LEU A 157 22.26 -7.77 -4.19
CA LEU A 157 22.46 -9.19 -4.48
C LEU A 157 23.59 -9.45 -5.49
N LYS A 158 24.16 -8.39 -6.12
CA LYS A 158 25.21 -8.49 -7.15
C LYS A 158 24.85 -9.49 -8.26
N LEU A 159 23.60 -9.46 -8.71
CA LEU A 159 23.10 -10.44 -9.67
C LEU A 159 23.85 -10.34 -11.01
N GLY A 160 24.11 -11.50 -11.61
CA GLY A 160 24.65 -11.56 -12.97
C GLY A 160 23.65 -11.01 -13.98
N LEU A 161 24.15 -10.25 -14.96
CA LEU A 161 23.36 -9.53 -15.99
C LEU A 161 22.32 -10.42 -16.71
N HIS A 162 22.62 -11.70 -16.87
CA HIS A 162 21.76 -12.66 -17.57
C HIS A 162 21.24 -13.79 -16.67
N SER A 163 21.31 -13.62 -15.35
CA SER A 163 20.77 -14.60 -14.42
C SER A 163 19.24 -14.70 -14.54
N ASN A 164 18.68 -15.87 -14.25
CA ASN A 164 17.22 -16.06 -14.21
C ASN A 164 16.56 -15.12 -13.20
N GLU A 165 17.21 -14.88 -12.06
CA GLU A 165 16.73 -13.97 -11.02
C GLU A 165 16.72 -12.51 -11.49
N ALA A 166 17.78 -12.05 -12.18
CA ALA A 166 17.81 -10.73 -12.81
C ALA A 166 16.65 -10.52 -13.79
N ARG A 167 16.40 -11.51 -14.65
CA ARG A 167 15.27 -11.46 -15.60
C ARG A 167 13.93 -11.42 -14.89
N LEU A 168 13.75 -12.20 -13.82
CA LEU A 168 12.54 -12.19 -13.01
C LEU A 168 12.31 -10.81 -12.38
N ILE A 169 13.32 -10.21 -11.74
CA ILE A 169 13.22 -8.87 -11.13
C ILE A 169 12.80 -7.82 -12.18
N ASN A 170 13.39 -7.85 -13.37
CA ASN A 170 13.05 -6.93 -14.45
C ASN A 170 11.61 -7.11 -14.94
N VAL A 171 11.17 -8.36 -15.13
CA VAL A 171 9.79 -8.66 -15.53
C VAL A 171 8.81 -8.21 -14.44
N THR A 172 9.10 -8.50 -13.16
CA THR A 172 8.30 -8.03 -12.03
C THR A 172 8.19 -6.49 -12.00
N GLY A 173 9.31 -5.79 -12.18
CA GLY A 173 9.31 -4.32 -12.25
C GLY A 173 8.44 -3.80 -13.39
N LEU A 174 8.60 -4.36 -14.59
CA LEU A 174 7.77 -3.99 -15.75
C LEU A 174 6.28 -4.27 -15.49
N SER A 175 5.94 -5.42 -14.90
CA SER A 175 4.56 -5.76 -14.55
C SER A 175 3.95 -4.78 -13.54
N ILE A 176 4.69 -4.37 -12.52
CA ILE A 176 4.23 -3.38 -11.53
C ILE A 176 3.99 -2.02 -12.19
N LEU A 177 4.91 -1.57 -13.04
CA LEU A 177 4.77 -0.31 -13.78
C LEU A 177 3.54 -0.33 -14.68
N LEU A 178 3.37 -1.39 -15.48
CA LEU A 178 2.22 -1.54 -16.37
C LEU A 178 0.91 -1.61 -15.59
N PHE A 179 0.89 -2.35 -14.47
CA PHE A 179 -0.28 -2.38 -13.59
C PHE A 179 -0.66 -0.98 -13.11
N GLY A 180 0.29 -0.18 -12.60
CA GLY A 180 0.04 1.20 -12.17
C GLY A 180 -0.51 2.07 -13.30
N VAL A 181 0.06 1.97 -14.51
CA VAL A 181 -0.41 2.71 -15.69
C VAL A 181 -1.84 2.31 -16.08
N PHE A 182 -2.14 1.01 -16.17
CA PHE A 182 -3.48 0.55 -16.57
C PHE A 182 -4.55 0.88 -15.52
N VAL A 183 -4.22 0.87 -14.23
CA VAL A 183 -5.11 1.33 -13.17
C VAL A 183 -5.37 2.83 -13.29
N ASP A 184 -4.36 3.65 -13.56
CA ASP A 184 -4.57 5.09 -13.77
C ASP A 184 -5.44 5.38 -15.00
N LEU A 185 -5.18 4.68 -16.11
CA LEU A 185 -5.95 4.80 -17.34
C LEU A 185 -7.41 4.38 -17.14
N SER A 186 -7.69 3.31 -16.40
CA SER A 186 -9.06 2.87 -16.14
C SER A 186 -9.84 3.90 -15.33
N VAL A 187 -9.21 4.54 -14.35
CA VAL A 187 -9.81 5.63 -13.55
C VAL A 187 -10.11 6.85 -14.43
N VAL A 188 -9.17 7.24 -15.29
CA VAL A 188 -9.34 8.42 -16.17
C VAL A 188 -10.40 8.18 -17.26
N LEU A 189 -10.35 7.03 -17.93
CA LEU A 189 -11.29 6.68 -19.00
C LEU A 189 -12.71 6.46 -18.47
N GLY A 190 -12.85 5.85 -17.28
CA GLY A 190 -14.15 5.69 -16.62
C GLY A 190 -14.88 7.02 -16.46
N ARG A 191 -14.15 8.09 -16.10
CA ARG A 191 -14.73 9.44 -15.98
C ARG A 191 -15.24 9.99 -17.32
N TYR A 192 -14.54 9.74 -18.43
CA TYR A 192 -14.93 10.27 -19.73
C TYR A 192 -16.25 9.65 -20.23
N ILE A 193 -16.45 8.35 -19.99
CA ILE A 193 -17.68 7.64 -20.38
C ILE A 193 -18.90 8.20 -19.64
N TYR A 194 -18.78 8.40 -18.33
CA TYR A 194 -19.88 8.94 -17.51
C TYR A 194 -20.26 10.38 -17.89
N ILE A 195 -19.28 11.25 -18.16
CA ILE A 195 -19.56 12.61 -18.63
C ILE A 195 -20.31 12.60 -19.97
N LYS A 196 -20.06 11.63 -20.85
CA LYS A 196 -20.71 11.56 -22.17
C LYS A 196 -22.16 11.03 -22.13
N GLN A 197 -22.54 10.32 -21.06
CA GLN A 197 -23.86 9.67 -20.94
C GLN A 197 -24.86 10.43 -20.06
N GLY A 198 -24.44 11.43 -19.29
CA GLY A 198 -25.31 12.23 -18.43
C GLY A 198 -24.93 13.71 -18.42
N ILE A 199 -25.78 14.52 -19.08
CA ILE A 199 -25.71 15.98 -19.28
C ILE A 199 -24.74 16.42 -20.38
#